data_AF-M4BRV5-F1
#
_entry.id   AF-M4BRV5-F1
#
_cell.length_a   1.000
_cell.length_b   1.000
_cell.length_c   1.000
_cell.angle_alpha   90.00
_cell.angle_beta   90.00
_cell.angle_gamma   90.00
#
_symmetry.space_group_name_H-M   'P 1'
#
loop_
_entity.id
_entity.type
_entity.pdbx_description
1 polymer ?
#
loop_
_entity_poly.entity_id
_entity_poly.type
_entity_poly.pdbx_seq_one_letter_code
_entity_poly.pdbx_strand_id
1 'polypeptide(L)'
;MLAAATKRFGRAVGTLGQHRLPLLTTRSFSLSTEASTPSTDPPKRSKLKIPTKRAAALLQQLEAEAVAKASEGKEIEAFKPGDSVEVQYLLSRTGGRVQRVKGVVLARRNRGTGSSFVIRNHIGGYGYEQKIFLHSPLLQSVKVLQEAFIHKGKKRVRRAKLFYLREKAPSLTTV
;
A
#
# COMPACT_ATOMS: atom_id res chain seq x y z
N MET A 1 -50.92 -0.27 29.09
CA MET A 1 -50.67 -0.22 30.54
C MET A 1 -49.96 -1.50 30.96
N LEU A 2 -48.62 -1.50 31.00
CA LEU A 2 -47.81 -2.62 31.46
C LEU A 2 -46.76 -2.07 32.44
N ALA A 3 -46.71 -2.67 33.63
CA ALA A 3 -45.95 -2.21 34.79
C ALA A 3 -44.47 -2.63 34.74
N ALA A 4 -43.58 -1.73 35.17
CA ALA A 4 -42.19 -2.06 35.51
C ALA A 4 -41.87 -1.50 36.91
N ALA A 5 -41.61 -2.42 37.84
CA ALA A 5 -41.32 -2.15 39.24
C ALA A 5 -39.86 -1.74 39.45
N THR A 6 -39.64 -0.55 39.99
CA THR A 6 -38.33 -0.02 40.39
C THR A 6 -38.08 -0.33 41.87
N LYS A 7 -37.09 -1.18 42.17
CA LYS A 7 -36.72 -1.56 43.54
C LYS A 7 -35.33 -1.01 43.90
N ARG A 8 -35.38 0.11 44.64
CA ARG A 8 -34.55 0.52 45.79
C ARG A 8 -33.08 0.11 45.81
N PHE A 9 -32.19 1.10 45.67
CA PHE A 9 -30.83 1.04 46.24
C PHE A 9 -30.79 1.78 47.58
N GLY A 10 -30.39 1.05 48.61
CA GLY A 10 -30.28 1.50 49.99
C GLY A 10 -29.04 2.35 50.22
N ARG A 11 -29.20 3.25 51.19
CA ARG A 11 -28.28 4.26 51.69
C ARG A 11 -27.37 3.66 52.76
N ALA A 12 -26.10 4.05 52.82
CA ALA A 12 -25.32 3.99 54.06
C ALA A 12 -24.30 5.15 54.11
N VAL A 13 -24.31 5.82 55.27
CA VAL A 13 -23.58 7.03 55.65
C VAL A 13 -22.58 6.65 56.73
N GLY A 14 -21.43 7.32 56.76
CA GLY A 14 -20.51 7.40 57.91
C GLY A 14 -19.10 6.94 57.54
N THR A 15 -18.02 7.56 57.99
CA THR A 15 -17.81 8.68 58.92
C THR A 15 -16.36 9.15 58.74
N LEU A 16 -16.11 10.41 59.09
CA LEU A 16 -14.82 11.09 59.10
C LEU A 16 -13.74 10.35 59.89
N GLY A 17 -12.58 10.16 59.26
CA GLY A 17 -11.32 9.81 59.91
C GLY A 17 -10.22 10.65 59.30
N GLN A 18 -9.78 11.68 60.03
CA GLN A 18 -8.51 12.35 59.73
C GLN A 18 -7.37 11.36 59.99
N HIS A 19 -6.29 11.44 59.21
CA HIS A 19 -4.91 11.58 59.71
C HIS A 19 -3.88 11.33 58.60
N ARG A 20 -2.86 12.18 58.63
CA ARG A 20 -1.51 12.02 58.09
C ARG A 20 -1.33 12.13 56.58
N LEU A 21 -0.86 13.32 56.17
CA LEU A 21 0.01 13.51 55.01
C LEU A 21 1.33 12.74 55.23
N PRO A 22 1.83 12.03 54.21
CA PRO A 22 3.26 11.84 54.05
C PRO A 22 3.75 12.45 52.73
N LEU A 23 4.61 13.44 52.91
CA LEU A 23 5.85 13.73 52.19
C LEU A 23 6.02 13.07 50.81
N LEU A 24 6.10 13.95 49.81
CA LEU A 24 6.54 13.74 48.43
C LEU A 24 7.77 12.82 48.37
N THR A 25 7.58 11.61 47.85
CA THR A 25 8.69 10.81 47.30
C THR A 25 8.73 11.05 45.80
N THR A 26 9.82 11.64 45.32
CA THR A 26 10.11 11.74 43.89
C THR A 26 10.40 10.33 43.37
N ARG A 27 9.39 9.69 42.79
CA ARG A 27 9.56 8.44 42.05
C ARG A 27 10.31 8.79 40.77
N SER A 28 11.61 8.52 40.72
CA SER A 28 12.41 8.53 39.50
C SER A 28 11.84 7.47 38.55
N PHE A 29 10.94 7.92 37.67
CA PHE A 29 10.47 7.13 36.56
C PHE A 29 11.62 7.06 35.55
N SER A 30 12.43 6.02 35.63
CA SER A 30 13.33 5.66 34.54
C SER A 30 12.47 5.29 33.34
N LEU A 31 12.35 6.23 32.39
CA LEU A 31 11.89 5.93 31.04
C LEU A 31 12.97 5.03 30.40
N SER A 32 12.80 3.72 30.57
CA SER A 32 13.37 2.76 29.64
C SER A 32 12.61 2.92 28.33
N THR A 33 13.07 3.86 27.50
CA THR A 33 12.73 3.88 26.08
C THR A 33 13.40 2.66 25.49
N GLU A 34 12.71 1.52 25.52
CA GLU A 34 13.05 0.38 24.68
C GLU A 34 12.92 0.85 23.23
N ALA A 35 14.06 1.28 22.67
CA ALA A 35 14.23 1.36 21.24
C ALA A 35 13.99 -0.06 20.70
N SER A 36 12.79 -0.32 20.21
CA SER A 36 12.49 -1.47 19.38
C SER A 36 13.36 -1.33 18.13
N THR A 37 14.58 -1.84 18.20
CA THR A 37 15.39 -2.08 17.01
C THR A 37 14.53 -2.98 16.12
N PRO A 38 14.25 -2.60 14.86
CA PRO A 38 13.64 -3.54 13.94
C PRO A 38 14.63 -4.70 13.85
N SER A 39 14.24 -5.84 14.42
CA SER A 39 14.99 -7.09 14.35
C SER A 39 15.09 -7.50 12.89
N THR A 40 16.09 -6.94 12.21
CA THR A 40 16.49 -7.40 10.89
C THR A 40 17.18 -8.73 11.14
N ASP A 41 16.40 -9.81 11.11
CA ASP A 41 16.94 -11.16 11.16
C ASP A 41 18.11 -11.24 10.18
N PRO A 42 19.29 -11.73 10.61
CA PRO A 42 20.45 -11.78 9.73
C PRO A 42 20.08 -12.61 8.49
N PRO A 43 20.49 -12.17 7.28
CA PRO A 43 20.10 -12.82 6.05
C PRO A 43 20.52 -14.29 6.10
N LYS A 44 19.55 -15.19 5.99
CA LYS A 44 19.79 -16.64 6.00
C LYS A 44 20.77 -16.98 4.87
N ARG A 45 22.00 -17.36 5.22
CA ARG A 45 23.03 -17.76 4.26
C ARG A 45 22.53 -18.96 3.44
N SER A 46 22.49 -18.81 2.12
CA SER A 46 22.03 -19.89 1.23
C SER A 46 22.98 -21.10 1.32
N LYS A 47 22.46 -22.24 1.79
CA LYS A 47 23.21 -23.50 1.97
C LYS A 47 23.51 -24.21 0.64
N LEU A 48 23.48 -23.49 -0.48
CA LEU A 48 23.60 -24.05 -1.83
C LEU A 48 25.06 -24.32 -2.17
N LYS A 49 25.40 -25.59 -2.45
CA LYS A 49 26.76 -26.03 -2.76
C LYS A 49 27.22 -25.65 -4.18
N ILE A 50 26.30 -25.60 -5.14
CA ILE A 50 26.60 -25.28 -6.54
C ILE A 50 26.77 -23.76 -6.70
N PRO A 51 27.88 -23.26 -7.26
CA PRO A 51 28.18 -21.83 -7.30
C PRO A 51 27.15 -21.02 -8.10
N THR A 52 26.66 -21.53 -9.23
CA THR A 52 25.64 -20.86 -10.06
C THR A 52 24.31 -20.70 -9.32
N LYS A 53 23.87 -21.76 -8.63
CA LYS A 53 22.65 -21.73 -7.81
C LYS A 53 22.79 -20.78 -6.61
N ARG A 54 23.98 -20.75 -5.99
CA ARG A 54 24.28 -19.83 -4.89
C ARG A 54 24.25 -18.37 -5.36
N ALA A 55 24.86 -18.06 -6.50
CA ALA A 55 24.83 -16.72 -7.09
C ALA A 55 23.40 -16.27 -7.43
N ALA A 56 22.60 -17.15 -8.03
CA ALA A 56 21.18 -16.86 -8.32
C ALA A 56 20.37 -16.55 -7.05
N ALA A 57 20.60 -17.31 -5.96
CA ALA A 57 19.94 -17.07 -4.69
C ALA A 57 20.35 -15.72 -4.06
N LEU A 58 21.63 -15.35 -4.16
CA LEU A 58 22.12 -14.04 -3.68
C LEU A 58 21.51 -12.89 -4.49
N LEU A 59 21.43 -13.02 -5.81
CA LEU A 59 20.77 -12.03 -6.66
C LEU A 59 19.29 -11.85 -6.29
N GLN A 60 18.58 -12.95 -6.02
CA GLN A 60 17.19 -12.89 -5.60
C GLN A 60 17.02 -12.20 -4.23
N GLN A 61 17.95 -12.41 -3.30
CA GLN A 61 17.95 -11.72 -2.00
C GLN A 61 18.15 -10.22 -2.19
N LEU A 62 19.15 -9.81 -2.99
CA LEU A 62 19.41 -8.41 -3.28
C LEU A 62 18.23 -7.73 -3.99
N GLU A 63 17.58 -8.41 -4.93
CA GLU A 63 16.37 -7.91 -5.59
C GLU A 63 15.21 -7.71 -4.59
N ALA A 64 15.00 -8.66 -3.68
CA ALA A 64 13.96 -8.56 -2.65
C ALA A 64 14.21 -7.39 -1.69
N GLU A 65 15.46 -7.21 -1.24
CA GLU A 65 15.86 -6.07 -0.40
C GLU A 65 15.67 -4.73 -1.13
N ALA A 66 16.04 -4.66 -2.41
CA ALA A 66 15.86 -3.45 -3.21
C ALA A 66 14.36 -3.11 -3.40
N VAL A 67 13.51 -4.12 -3.61
CA VAL A 67 12.07 -3.95 -3.72
C VAL A 67 11.44 -3.50 -2.40
N ALA A 68 11.87 -4.06 -1.26
CA ALA A 68 11.39 -3.65 0.06
C ALA A 68 11.71 -2.16 0.30
N LYS A 69 12.98 -1.78 0.16
CA LYS A 69 13.44 -0.38 0.30
C LYS A 69 12.70 0.58 -0.62
N ALA A 70 12.43 0.16 -1.87
CA ALA A 70 11.76 1.01 -2.83
C ALA A 70 10.23 1.10 -2.65
N SER A 71 9.63 0.22 -1.85
CA SER A 71 8.19 0.20 -1.58
C SER A 71 7.85 0.84 -0.23
N GLU A 72 8.83 1.00 0.65
CA GLU A 72 8.71 1.75 1.91
C GLU A 72 8.15 3.16 1.67
N GLY A 73 7.08 3.50 2.39
CA GLY A 73 6.44 4.82 2.32
C GLY A 73 5.54 5.09 1.11
N LYS A 74 5.28 4.10 0.24
CA LYS A 74 4.37 4.26 -0.91
C LYS A 74 3.02 3.61 -0.68
N GLU A 75 1.96 4.34 -1.00
CA GLU A 75 0.59 3.83 -1.01
C GLU A 75 0.29 3.21 -2.40
N ILE A 76 0.48 1.90 -2.53
CA ILE A 76 0.20 1.15 -3.76
C ILE A 76 -0.87 0.10 -3.48
N GLU A 77 -2.08 0.34 -3.99
CA GLU A 77 -3.16 -0.63 -3.92
C GLU A 77 -2.94 -1.82 -4.87
N ALA A 78 -3.50 -2.97 -4.53
CA ALA A 78 -3.39 -4.17 -5.36
C ALA A 78 -4.34 -4.09 -6.56
N PHE A 79 -3.80 -3.85 -7.75
CA PHE A 79 -4.58 -3.80 -8.99
C PHE A 79 -4.22 -4.91 -9.98
N LYS A 80 -5.16 -5.20 -10.89
CA LYS A 80 -5.05 -6.21 -11.95
C LYS A 80 -5.25 -5.55 -13.34
N PRO A 81 -4.82 -6.23 -14.41
CA PRO A 81 -5.15 -5.80 -15.77
C PRO A 81 -6.68 -5.70 -15.93
N GLY A 82 -7.15 -4.59 -16.49
CA GLY A 82 -8.56 -4.31 -16.74
C GLY A 82 -9.25 -3.45 -15.67
N ASP A 83 -8.55 -3.12 -14.59
CA ASP A 83 -8.99 -2.13 -13.60
C ASP A 83 -8.63 -0.71 -14.06
N SER A 84 -9.41 0.29 -13.66
CA SER A 84 -9.06 1.70 -13.86
C SER A 84 -8.32 2.23 -12.63
N VAL A 85 -7.19 2.87 -12.85
CA VAL A 85 -6.32 3.39 -11.80
C VAL A 85 -6.07 4.87 -11.97
N GLU A 86 -5.92 5.57 -10.84
CA GLU A 86 -5.36 6.91 -10.78
C GLU A 86 -3.95 6.82 -10.21
N VAL A 87 -3.00 7.38 -10.94
CA VAL A 87 -1.59 7.40 -10.59
C VAL A 87 -1.13 8.82 -10.37
N GLN A 88 -0.48 9.06 -9.24
CA GLN A 88 0.20 10.31 -8.95
C GLN A 88 1.69 10.15 -9.21
N TYR A 89 2.20 10.95 -10.14
CA TYR A 89 3.59 10.90 -10.60
C TYR A 89 4.24 12.26 -10.48
N LEU A 90 5.47 12.29 -9.97
CA LEU A 90 6.25 13.51 -9.86
C LEU A 90 6.99 13.78 -11.17
N LEU A 91 6.85 14.99 -11.72
CA LEU A 91 7.48 15.32 -13.01
C LEU A 91 9.01 15.47 -12.93
N SER A 92 9.54 15.93 -11.80
CA SER A 92 10.97 16.15 -11.58
C SER A 92 11.38 15.74 -10.17
N ARG A 93 12.59 15.20 -10.03
CA ARG A 93 13.11 14.69 -8.76
C ARG A 93 13.41 15.78 -7.72
N THR A 94 13.72 16.99 -8.15
CA THR A 94 14.20 18.09 -7.28
C THR A 94 13.10 18.88 -6.60
N GLY A 95 11.82 18.54 -6.84
CA GLY A 95 10.67 19.32 -6.43
C GLY A 95 9.97 19.86 -7.66
N GLY A 96 8.79 19.31 -7.93
CA GLY A 96 8.01 19.65 -9.11
C GLY A 96 6.53 19.40 -8.89
N ARG A 97 5.73 19.75 -9.89
CA ARG A 97 4.29 19.49 -9.88
C ARG A 97 4.01 17.98 -9.92
N VAL A 98 3.05 17.55 -9.10
CA VAL A 98 2.49 16.19 -9.18
C VAL A 98 1.51 16.15 -10.34
N GLN A 99 1.77 15.26 -11.29
CA GLN A 99 0.86 14.95 -12.38
C GLN A 99 -0.03 13.77 -11.98
N ARG A 100 -1.33 13.91 -12.25
CA ARG A 100 -2.31 12.84 -12.05
C ARG A 100 -2.64 12.25 -13.41
N VAL A 101 -2.47 10.94 -13.54
CA VAL A 101 -2.77 10.19 -14.76
C VAL A 101 -3.81 9.14 -14.43
N LYS A 102 -4.91 9.14 -15.18
CA LYS A 102 -5.98 8.15 -15.06
C LYS A 102 -6.01 7.28 -16.29
N GLY A 103 -6.40 6.02 -16.11
CA GLY A 103 -6.71 5.14 -17.23
C GLY A 103 -6.83 3.68 -16.83
N VAL A 104 -7.06 2.83 -17.82
CA VAL A 104 -7.20 1.38 -17.65
C VAL A 104 -5.83 0.71 -17.71
N VAL A 105 -5.58 -0.23 -16.80
CA VAL A 105 -4.36 -1.04 -16.82
C VAL A 105 -4.43 -2.09 -17.94
N LEU A 106 -3.61 -1.94 -18.96
CA LEU A 106 -3.51 -2.89 -20.07
C LEU A 106 -2.75 -4.15 -19.70
N ALA A 107 -1.63 -3.99 -18.99
CA ALA A 107 -0.69 -5.06 -18.70
C ALA A 107 0.11 -4.72 -17.46
N ARG A 108 0.46 -5.75 -16.69
CA ARG A 108 1.39 -5.68 -15.57
C ARG A 108 2.52 -6.68 -15.80
N ARG A 109 3.77 -6.24 -15.58
CA ARG A 109 4.99 -7.04 -15.65
C ARG A 109 5.61 -7.05 -14.26
N ASN A 110 5.77 -8.24 -13.69
CA ASN A 110 6.43 -8.43 -12.41
C ASN A 110 7.87 -8.94 -12.67
N ARG A 111 8.88 -8.11 -12.38
CA ARG A 111 10.30 -8.41 -12.59
C ARG A 111 11.14 -7.73 -11.50
N GLY A 112 10.91 -8.09 -10.24
CA GLY A 112 11.58 -7.50 -9.07
C GLY A 112 11.49 -5.98 -9.10
N THR A 113 12.63 -5.29 -8.99
CA THR A 113 12.74 -3.83 -9.05
C THR A 113 12.23 -3.24 -10.37
N GLY A 114 12.33 -3.99 -11.48
CA GLY A 114 11.88 -3.58 -12.81
C GLY A 114 10.39 -3.81 -13.08
N SER A 115 9.59 -4.07 -12.03
CA SER A 115 8.16 -4.28 -12.17
C SER A 115 7.47 -3.01 -12.69
N SER A 116 6.64 -3.17 -13.71
CA SER A 116 6.00 -2.06 -14.43
C SER A 116 4.60 -2.43 -14.89
N PHE A 117 3.80 -1.43 -15.19
CA PHE A 117 2.47 -1.59 -15.75
C PHE A 117 2.22 -0.53 -16.81
N VAL A 118 1.29 -0.81 -17.71
CA VAL A 118 0.92 0.10 -18.80
C VAL A 118 -0.50 0.55 -18.59
N ILE A 119 -0.71 1.85 -18.59
CA ILE A 119 -2.02 2.49 -18.51
C ILE A 119 -2.37 2.99 -19.90
N ARG A 120 -3.65 2.87 -20.26
CA ARG A 120 -4.21 3.49 -21.47
C ARG A 120 -5.41 4.36 -21.09
N ASN A 121 -5.51 5.53 -21.71
CA ASN A 121 -6.70 6.39 -21.67
C ASN A 121 -6.96 6.99 -23.06
N HIS A 122 -8.14 7.54 -23.28
CA HIS A 122 -8.44 8.38 -24.43
C HIS A 122 -8.86 9.77 -23.94
N ILE A 123 -8.07 10.78 -24.28
CA ILE A 123 -8.29 12.17 -23.84
C ILE A 123 -8.36 13.04 -25.09
N GLY A 124 -9.43 13.84 -25.22
CA GLY A 124 -9.59 14.79 -26.33
C GLY A 124 -9.54 14.13 -27.72
N GLY A 125 -10.00 12.88 -27.86
CA GLY A 125 -9.97 12.13 -29.12
C GLY A 125 -8.68 11.36 -29.40
N TYR A 126 -7.62 11.58 -28.62
CA TYR A 126 -6.33 10.91 -28.80
C TYR A 126 -6.14 9.76 -27.80
N GLY A 127 -5.61 8.64 -28.27
CA GLY A 127 -5.22 7.52 -27.42
C GLY A 127 -3.89 7.79 -26.73
N TYR A 128 -3.90 7.81 -25.40
CA TYR A 128 -2.72 7.97 -24.56
C TYR A 128 -2.33 6.64 -23.94
N GLU A 129 -1.07 6.25 -24.05
CA GLU A 129 -0.49 5.10 -23.36
C GLU A 129 0.75 5.52 -22.57
N GLN A 130 0.84 5.09 -21.32
CA GLN A 130 1.98 5.36 -20.47
C GLN A 130 2.42 4.11 -19.73
N LYS A 131 3.72 3.81 -19.80
CA LYS A 131 4.36 2.76 -19.02
C LYS A 131 4.95 3.34 -17.75
N ILE A 132 4.56 2.79 -16.60
CA ILE A 132 4.97 3.26 -15.28
C ILE A 132 5.66 2.13 -14.53
N PHE A 133 6.75 2.44 -13.83
CA PHE A 133 7.48 1.50 -12.98
C PHE A 133 6.98 1.60 -11.54
N LEU A 134 6.64 0.47 -10.92
CA LEU A 134 6.07 0.39 -9.57
C LEU A 134 7.04 0.88 -8.49
N HIS A 135 8.32 0.56 -8.65
CA HIS A 135 9.34 0.88 -7.66
C HIS A 135 10.12 2.16 -8.01
N SER A 136 9.62 2.96 -8.96
CA SER A 136 10.25 4.25 -9.31
C SER A 136 10.15 5.23 -8.12
N PRO A 137 11.21 6.01 -7.82
CA PRO A 137 11.15 7.05 -6.79
C PRO A 137 10.20 8.20 -7.15
N LEU A 138 9.84 8.34 -8.43
CA LEU A 138 8.94 9.39 -8.92
C LEU A 138 7.46 9.02 -8.75
N LEU A 139 7.15 7.75 -8.48
CA LEU A 139 5.79 7.29 -8.22
C LEU A 139 5.42 7.58 -6.77
N GLN A 140 4.35 8.33 -6.55
CA GLN A 140 3.87 8.67 -5.20
C GLN A 140 2.79 7.70 -4.72
N SER A 141 1.70 7.59 -5.48
CA SER A 141 0.56 6.73 -5.11
C SER A 141 -0.11 6.12 -6.33
N VAL A 142 -0.71 4.95 -6.13
CA VAL A 142 -1.55 4.26 -7.11
C VAL A 142 -2.84 3.85 -6.42
N LYS A 143 -3.95 4.45 -6.86
CA LYS A 143 -5.30 4.19 -6.34
C LYS A 143 -6.15 3.50 -7.39
N VAL A 144 -6.93 2.50 -7.00
CA VAL A 144 -7.90 1.85 -7.87
C VAL A 144 -9.19 2.64 -7.83
N LEU A 145 -9.59 3.18 -8.98
CA LEU A 145 -10.87 3.90 -9.11
C LEU A 145 -12.04 2.92 -9.27
N GLN A 146 -11.86 1.91 -10.11
CA GLN A 146 -12.90 0.92 -10.41
C GLN A 146 -12.27 -0.41 -10.80
N GLU A 147 -12.73 -1.48 -10.15
CA GLU A 147 -12.39 -2.86 -10.54
C GLU A 147 -13.16 -3.27 -11.80
N ALA A 148 -12.51 -4.04 -12.68
CA ALA A 148 -13.13 -4.60 -13.88
C ALA A 148 -13.85 -3.57 -14.79
N PHE A 149 -13.21 -2.41 -14.99
CA PHE A 149 -13.73 -1.26 -15.75
C PHE A 149 -14.25 -1.65 -17.14
N ILE A 150 -13.50 -2.47 -17.89
CA ILE A 150 -13.80 -2.84 -19.29
C ILE A 150 -15.16 -3.51 -19.46
N HIS A 151 -15.62 -4.27 -18.46
CA HIS A 151 -16.92 -4.93 -18.47
C HIS A 151 -17.93 -4.22 -17.57
N LYS A 152 -17.71 -2.93 -17.26
CA LYS A 152 -18.55 -2.11 -16.38
C LYS A 152 -18.76 -2.75 -15.01
N GLY A 153 -17.72 -3.36 -14.45
CA GLY A 153 -17.78 -4.05 -13.16
C GLY A 153 -18.46 -5.42 -13.17
N LYS A 154 -19.02 -5.89 -14.30
CA LYS A 154 -19.75 -7.17 -14.35
C LYS A 154 -18.86 -8.39 -14.24
N LYS A 155 -17.67 -8.33 -14.84
CA LYS A 155 -16.78 -9.49 -14.97
C LYS A 155 -15.33 -9.07 -15.13
N ARG A 156 -14.42 -9.87 -14.58
CA ARG A 156 -12.99 -9.69 -14.81
C ARG A 156 -12.60 -10.11 -16.23
N VAL A 157 -11.62 -9.41 -16.79
CA VAL A 157 -11.02 -9.78 -18.06
C VAL A 157 -10.29 -11.12 -17.95
N ARG A 158 -10.35 -11.91 -19.02
CA ARG A 158 -9.73 -13.24 -19.06
C ARG A 158 -8.27 -13.21 -19.51
N ARG A 159 -7.86 -12.17 -20.26
CA ARG A 159 -6.50 -12.04 -20.77
C ARG A 159 -5.62 -11.30 -19.76
N ALA A 160 -4.40 -11.77 -19.57
CA ALA A 160 -3.41 -11.11 -18.70
C ALA A 160 -2.86 -9.80 -19.28
N LYS A 161 -2.91 -9.64 -20.62
CA LYS A 161 -2.51 -8.42 -21.33
C LYS A 161 -3.59 -8.05 -22.34
N LEU A 162 -4.00 -6.79 -22.31
CA LEU A 162 -5.20 -6.29 -23.00
C LEU A 162 -4.84 -5.42 -24.22
N PHE A 163 -3.73 -5.74 -24.90
CA PHE A 163 -3.27 -4.94 -26.05
C PHE A 163 -4.27 -4.85 -27.20
N TYR A 164 -5.25 -5.76 -27.27
CA TYR A 164 -6.35 -5.68 -28.22
C TYR A 164 -7.19 -4.41 -28.05
N LEU A 165 -7.18 -3.74 -26.89
CA LEU A 165 -7.89 -2.48 -26.66
C LEU A 165 -7.36 -1.32 -27.51
N ARG A 166 -6.19 -1.46 -28.14
CA ARG A 166 -5.65 -0.48 -29.08
C ARG A 166 -6.51 -0.31 -30.34
N GLU A 167 -7.12 -1.40 -30.79
CA GLU A 167 -7.93 -1.48 -32.00
C GLU A 167 -9.43 -1.43 -31.70
N LYS A 168 -9.81 -1.39 -30.42
CA LYS A 168 -11.22 -1.36 -30.01
C LYS A 168 -11.70 0.07 -29.81
N ALA A 169 -13.03 0.18 -29.66
CA ALA A 169 -13.69 1.44 -29.43
C ALA A 169 -13.10 2.18 -28.20
N PRO A 170 -12.89 3.50 -28.29
CA PRO A 170 -12.28 4.30 -27.23
C PRO A 170 -13.10 4.24 -25.93
N SER A 171 -14.41 4.05 -26.03
CA SER A 171 -15.34 3.88 -24.90
C SER A 171 -14.92 2.84 -23.85
N LEU A 172 -14.13 1.83 -24.23
CA LEU A 172 -13.66 0.80 -23.30
C LEU A 172 -12.50 1.25 -22.42
N THR A 173 -11.87 2.36 -22.76
CA THR A 173 -10.61 2.81 -22.15
C THR A 173 -10.65 4.28 -21.70
N THR A 174 -11.63 5.06 -22.14
CA THR A 174 -11.89 6.40 -21.62
C THR A 174 -12.30 6.33 -20.15
N VAL A 175 -11.44 6.81 -19.25
CA VAL A 175 -11.67 6.93 -17.80
C VAL A 175 -11.82 8.40 -17.41
#